data_AF-A0A127PHT6-F1
#
_entry.id   AF-A0A127PHT6-F1
#
_cell.length_a   1.000
_cell.length_b   1.000
_cell.length_c   1.000
_cell.angle_alpha   90.00
_cell.angle_beta   90.00
_cell.angle_gamma   90.00
#
_symmetry.space_group_name_H-M   'P 1'
#
loop_
_entity.id
_entity.type
_entity.pdbx_description
1 polymer ?
#
loop_
_entity_poly.entity_id
_entity_poly.type
_entity_poly.pdbx_seq_one_letter_code
_entity_poly.pdbx_strand_id
1 'polypeptide(L)'
;MKTSKSVLLAVAFIALAILGGALYLQHYQDMQPCPLCVIQRYAFAAIALICLICAGLPAGAQKAGAGIGILAGLGGAGTAIWHLWIIAHPSVSCGRDALEAPMNALPPATLLPSVFKVDAYALCSTPYDPILGLSIPQWSLLWFVVLIVILVATLFKRNSRY
;
A
#
# COMPACT_ATOMS: atom_id res chain seq x y z
N MET A 1 12.87 -8.85 -23.82
CA MET A 1 12.09 -7.65 -23.48
C MET A 1 10.64 -7.92 -23.02
N LYS A 2 9.99 -9.04 -23.40
CA LYS A 2 8.61 -9.35 -22.95
C LYS A 2 8.48 -9.63 -21.45
N THR A 3 9.47 -10.26 -20.84
CA THR A 3 9.40 -10.75 -19.45
C THR A 3 9.27 -9.63 -18.40
N SER A 4 9.97 -8.50 -18.56
CA SER A 4 9.92 -7.40 -17.58
C SER A 4 8.56 -6.70 -17.56
N LYS A 5 7.92 -6.53 -18.73
CA LYS A 5 6.57 -5.96 -18.85
C LYS A 5 5.53 -6.81 -18.12
N SER A 6 5.59 -8.13 -18.32
CA SER A 6 4.69 -9.07 -17.65
C SER A 6 4.83 -9.02 -16.13
N VAL A 7 6.04 -8.83 -15.60
CA VAL A 7 6.24 -8.72 -14.14
C VAL A 7 5.69 -7.41 -13.58
N LEU A 8 5.89 -6.26 -14.25
CA LEU A 8 5.29 -5.00 -13.80
C LEU A 8 3.75 -5.06 -13.83
N LEU A 9 3.17 -5.68 -14.87
CA LEU A 9 1.73 -5.88 -14.94
C LEU A 9 1.22 -6.82 -13.84
N ALA A 10 1.95 -7.91 -13.55
CA ALA A 10 1.59 -8.82 -12.46
C ALA A 10 1.63 -8.10 -11.10
N VAL A 11 2.65 -7.29 -10.84
CA VAL A 11 2.74 -6.46 -9.62
C VAL A 11 1.57 -5.49 -9.53
N ALA A 12 1.22 -4.80 -10.62
CA ALA A 12 0.07 -3.90 -10.64
C ALA A 12 -1.24 -4.63 -10.34
N PHE A 13 -1.44 -5.81 -10.94
CA PHE A 13 -2.64 -6.60 -10.75
C PHE A 13 -2.76 -7.15 -9.32
N ILE A 14 -1.64 -7.62 -8.74
CA ILE A 14 -1.58 -8.07 -7.35
C ILE A 14 -1.90 -6.91 -6.40
N ALA A 15 -1.32 -5.73 -6.61
CA ALA A 15 -1.59 -4.55 -5.78
C ALA A 15 -3.07 -4.13 -5.85
N LEU A 16 -3.69 -4.17 -7.04
CA LEU A 16 -5.12 -3.93 -7.20
C LEU A 16 -5.99 -5.00 -6.53
N ALA A 17 -5.61 -6.27 -6.63
CA ALA A 17 -6.32 -7.37 -5.98
C ALA A 17 -6.30 -7.23 -4.44
N ILE A 18 -5.17 -6.84 -3.86
CA ILE A 18 -5.04 -6.57 -2.42
C ILE A 18 -5.91 -5.38 -2.02
N LEU A 19 -5.90 -4.30 -2.81
CA LEU A 19 -6.77 -3.14 -2.58
C LEU A 19 -8.26 -3.54 -2.63
N GLY A 20 -8.64 -4.37 -3.59
CA GLY A 20 -9.99 -4.93 -3.70
C GLY A 20 -10.36 -5.80 -2.49
N GLY A 21 -9.46 -6.65 -2.01
CA GLY A 21 -9.64 -7.43 -0.79
C GLY A 21 -9.82 -6.54 0.45
N ALA A 22 -9.03 -5.48 0.58
CA ALA A 22 -9.16 -4.51 1.67
C ALA A 22 -10.50 -3.75 1.64
N LEU A 23 -11.01 -3.43 0.44
CA LEU A 23 -12.33 -2.82 0.27
C LEU A 23 -13.46 -3.80 0.58
N TYR A 24 -13.31 -5.07 0.19
CA TYR A 24 -14.25 -6.13 0.55
C TYR A 24 -14.37 -6.29 2.06
N LEU A 25 -13.24 -6.32 2.78
CA LEU A 25 -13.20 -6.34 4.24
C LEU A 25 -13.93 -5.14 4.87
N GLN A 26 -13.74 -3.94 4.33
CA GLN A 26 -14.41 -2.74 4.83
C GLN A 26 -15.92 -2.77 4.59
N HIS A 27 -16.38 -3.16 3.39
CA HIS A 27 -17.81 -3.14 3.05
C HIS A 27 -18.59 -4.33 3.60
N TYR A 28 -17.93 -5.47 3.80
CA TYR A 28 -18.60 -6.72 4.20
C TYR A 28 -18.46 -7.01 5.70
N GLN A 29 -17.38 -6.57 6.36
CA GLN A 29 -17.19 -6.75 7.80
C GLN A 29 -17.39 -5.46 8.60
N ASP A 30 -17.88 -4.39 7.97
CA ASP A 30 -18.17 -3.07 8.58
C ASP A 30 -17.00 -2.52 9.44
N MET A 31 -15.77 -2.85 9.04
CA MET A 31 -14.57 -2.42 9.76
C MET A 31 -14.31 -0.93 9.53
N GLN A 32 -14.24 -0.16 10.62
CA GLN A 32 -13.93 1.27 10.58
C GLN A 32 -12.49 1.49 10.07
N PRO A 33 -12.29 2.21 8.95
CA PRO A 33 -10.98 2.39 8.35
C PRO A 33 -10.09 3.31 9.21
N CYS A 34 -8.95 2.79 9.65
CA CYS A 34 -7.98 3.58 10.39
C CYS A 34 -7.18 4.53 9.47
N PRO A 35 -6.78 5.74 9.92
CA PRO A 35 -6.03 6.70 9.09
C PRO A 35 -4.74 6.11 8.48
N LEU A 36 -3.97 5.36 9.26
CA LEU A 36 -2.77 4.66 8.78
C LEU A 36 -3.09 3.56 7.75
N CYS A 37 -4.21 2.87 7.90
CA CYS A 37 -4.68 1.83 6.98
C CYS A 37 -5.00 2.46 5.61
N VAL A 38 -5.61 3.65 5.61
CA VAL A 38 -5.91 4.40 4.39
C VAL A 38 -4.62 4.87 3.71
N ILE A 39 -3.60 5.32 4.46
CA ILE A 39 -2.27 5.64 3.90
C ILE A 39 -1.65 4.43 3.19
N GLN A 40 -1.74 3.24 3.80
CA GLN A 40 -1.23 2.02 3.16
C GLN A 40 -1.97 1.72 1.86
N ARG A 41 -3.29 1.94 1.79
CA ARG A 41 -4.07 1.79 0.55
C ARG A 41 -3.63 2.78 -0.53
N TYR A 42 -3.35 4.03 -0.16
CA TYR A 42 -2.77 5.00 -1.10
C TYR A 42 -1.41 4.54 -1.63
N ALA A 43 -0.56 3.98 -0.77
CA ALA A 43 0.73 3.43 -1.19
C ALA A 43 0.55 2.26 -2.18
N PHE A 44 -0.35 1.31 -1.92
CA PHE A 44 -0.66 0.23 -2.88
C PHE A 44 -1.23 0.76 -4.20
N ALA A 45 -2.14 1.72 -4.16
CA ALA A 45 -2.71 2.33 -5.36
C ALA A 45 -1.65 3.07 -6.18
N ALA A 46 -0.75 3.81 -5.51
CA ALA A 46 0.38 4.48 -6.16
C ALA A 46 1.31 3.48 -6.84
N ILE A 47 1.69 2.39 -6.15
CA ILE A 47 2.53 1.31 -6.71
C ILE A 47 1.85 0.70 -7.95
N ALA A 48 0.56 0.38 -7.86
CA ALA A 48 -0.20 -0.18 -8.96
C ALA A 48 -0.20 0.75 -10.18
N LEU A 49 -0.48 2.03 -9.99
CA LEU A 49 -0.57 3.04 -11.04
C LEU A 49 0.80 3.30 -11.69
N ILE A 50 1.85 3.44 -10.88
CA ILE A 50 3.23 3.59 -11.37
C ILE A 50 3.64 2.37 -12.19
N CYS A 51 3.38 1.15 -11.70
CA CYS A 51 3.74 -0.08 -12.41
C CYS A 51 2.95 -0.25 -13.71
N LEU A 52 1.67 0.11 -13.73
CA LEU A 52 0.80 0.03 -14.91
C LEU A 52 1.24 1.03 -15.98
N ILE A 53 1.50 2.28 -15.60
CA ILE A 53 2.02 3.30 -16.53
C ILE A 53 3.38 2.87 -17.07
N CYS A 54 4.31 2.48 -16.21
CA CYS A 54 5.66 2.12 -16.64
C CYS A 54 5.70 0.85 -17.49
N ALA A 55 4.75 -0.08 -17.35
CA ALA A 55 4.63 -1.24 -18.21
C ALA A 55 4.36 -0.89 -19.69
N GLY A 56 3.64 0.20 -19.94
CA GLY A 56 3.36 0.72 -21.28
C GLY A 56 4.52 1.49 -21.92
N LEU A 57 5.46 2.00 -21.12
CA LEU A 57 6.57 2.84 -21.56
C LEU A 57 7.83 2.05 -22.01
N PRO A 58 8.78 2.70 -22.73
CA PRO A 58 10.04 2.10 -23.18
C PRO A 58 10.94 1.62 -22.02
N ALA A 59 11.93 0.78 -22.34
CA ALA A 59 12.75 0.04 -21.36
C ALA A 59 13.45 0.94 -20.32
N GLY A 60 13.83 2.18 -20.68
CA GLY A 60 14.41 3.15 -19.74
C GLY A 60 13.44 3.56 -18.62
N ALA A 61 12.22 3.92 -18.98
CA ALA A 61 11.16 4.29 -18.04
C ALA A 61 10.72 3.11 -17.15
N GLN A 62 10.83 1.87 -17.63
CA GLN A 62 10.58 0.70 -16.78
C GLN A 62 11.58 0.56 -15.61
N LYS A 63 12.83 1.03 -15.77
CA LYS A 63 13.81 1.05 -14.68
C LYS A 63 13.43 2.10 -13.64
N ALA A 64 13.09 3.30 -14.11
CA ALA A 64 12.61 4.38 -13.25
C ALA A 64 11.33 3.97 -12.50
N GLY A 65 10.37 3.35 -13.18
CA GLY A 65 9.13 2.85 -12.60
C GLY A 65 9.34 1.81 -11.50
N ALA A 66 10.25 0.84 -11.72
CA ALA A 66 10.61 -0.14 -10.70
C ALA A 66 11.27 0.54 -9.48
N GLY A 67 12.16 1.50 -9.71
CA GLY A 67 12.80 2.27 -8.63
C GLY A 67 11.79 3.09 -7.81
N ILE A 68 10.90 3.83 -8.48
CA ILE A 68 9.86 4.62 -7.81
C ILE A 68 8.86 3.69 -7.09
N GLY A 69 8.50 2.55 -7.68
CA GLY A 69 7.66 1.54 -7.04
C GLY A 69 8.29 0.96 -5.77
N ILE A 70 9.61 0.74 -5.76
CA ILE A 70 10.35 0.33 -4.55
C ILE A 70 10.30 1.43 -3.49
N LEU A 71 10.53 2.70 -3.85
CA LEU A 71 10.44 3.82 -2.91
C LEU A 71 9.04 3.95 -2.29
N ALA A 72 8.00 3.83 -3.12
CA ALA A 72 6.62 3.82 -2.65
C ALA A 72 6.31 2.61 -1.75
N GLY A 73 6.84 1.43 -2.09
CA GLY A 73 6.74 0.22 -1.26
C GLY A 73 7.44 0.37 0.08
N LEU A 74 8.63 0.97 0.13
CA LEU A 74 9.36 1.26 1.37
C LEU A 74 8.60 2.25 2.25
N GLY A 75 7.99 3.28 1.64
CA GLY A 75 7.08 4.20 2.34
C GLY A 75 5.89 3.46 2.95
N GLY A 76 5.22 2.61 2.17
CA GLY A 76 4.11 1.78 2.65
C GLY A 76 4.52 0.81 3.77
N ALA A 77 5.64 0.12 3.62
CA ALA A 77 6.20 -0.76 4.65
C ALA A 77 6.53 0.01 5.94
N GLY A 78 7.13 1.20 5.82
CA GLY A 78 7.41 2.08 6.96
C GLY A 78 6.14 2.45 7.73
N THR A 79 5.05 2.79 7.02
CA THR A 79 3.76 3.09 7.66
C THR A 79 3.14 1.87 8.34
N ALA A 80 3.33 0.66 7.78
CA ALA A 80 2.86 -0.58 8.38
C ALA A 80 3.65 -0.95 9.64
N ILE A 81 4.98 -0.79 9.63
CA ILE A 81 5.84 -0.97 10.82
C ILE A 81 5.43 0.00 11.92
N TRP A 82 5.22 1.27 11.57
CA TRP A 82 4.75 2.29 12.51
C TRP A 82 3.39 1.90 13.13
N HIS A 83 2.48 1.37 12.32
CA HIS A 83 1.18 0.89 12.81
C HIS A 83 1.34 -0.28 13.79
N LEU A 84 2.20 -1.26 13.50
CA LEU A 84 2.51 -2.34 14.43
C LEU A 84 3.14 -1.84 15.72
N TRP A 85 4.00 -0.83 15.64
CA TRP A 85 4.62 -0.22 16.80
C TRP A 85 3.59 0.46 17.72
N ILE A 86 2.59 1.15 17.14
CA ILE A 86 1.47 1.75 17.89
C ILE A 86 0.59 0.66 18.54
N ILE A 87 0.33 -0.44 17.85
CA ILE A 87 -0.44 -1.57 18.43
C ILE A 87 0.31 -2.16 19.63
N ALA A 88 1.64 -2.25 19.56
CA ALA A 88 2.46 -2.74 20.66
C ALA A 88 2.61 -1.73 21.83
N HIS A 89 2.48 -0.42 21.56
CA HIS A 89 2.62 0.65 22.55
C HIS A 89 1.33 1.52 22.60
N PRO A 90 0.26 1.06 23.27
CA PRO A 90 -1.03 1.76 23.27
C PRO A 90 -1.02 3.13 23.97
N SER A 91 0.07 3.50 24.65
CA SER A 91 0.27 4.80 25.29
C SER A 91 0.64 5.93 24.32
N VAL A 92 0.96 5.62 23.05
CA VAL A 92 1.21 6.65 22.03
C VAL A 92 -0.08 7.02 21.30
N SER A 93 -0.46 8.29 21.31
CA SER A 93 -1.57 8.78 20.49
C SER A 93 -1.28 8.49 19.02
N CYS A 94 -2.23 7.89 18.31
CA CYS A 94 -2.10 7.56 16.88
C CYS A 94 -1.94 8.80 15.95
N GLY A 95 -1.73 10.00 16.50
CA GLY A 95 -1.60 11.24 15.73
C GLY A 95 -2.84 11.61 14.94
N ARG A 96 -4.04 11.20 15.40
CA ARG A 96 -5.34 11.40 14.72
C ARG A 96 -5.51 12.83 14.21
N ASP A 97 -5.31 13.82 15.09
CA ASP A 97 -5.53 15.23 14.75
C ASP A 97 -4.50 15.81 13.75
N ALA A 98 -3.28 15.25 13.71
CA ALA A 98 -2.20 15.75 12.84
C ALA A 98 -2.25 15.14 11.43
N LEU A 99 -2.82 13.95 11.27
CA LEU A 99 -2.91 13.24 9.98
C LEU A 99 -4.26 13.46 9.28
N GLU A 100 -5.37 13.62 10.01
CA GLU A 100 -6.71 13.77 9.42
C GLU A 100 -6.87 15.05 8.59
N ALA A 101 -6.38 16.19 9.10
CA ALA A 101 -6.52 17.49 8.44
C ALA A 101 -5.78 17.56 7.09
N PRO A 102 -4.49 17.17 6.96
CA PRO A 102 -3.82 17.17 5.66
C PRO A 102 -4.38 16.09 4.74
N MET A 103 -4.78 14.91 5.24
CA MET A 103 -5.31 13.81 4.41
C MET A 103 -6.69 14.09 3.80
N ASN A 104 -7.61 14.68 4.56
CA ASN A 104 -8.92 15.10 4.05
C ASN A 104 -8.83 16.36 3.15
N ALA A 105 -7.71 17.09 3.19
CA ALA A 105 -7.44 18.19 2.28
C ALA A 105 -6.85 17.75 0.93
N LEU A 106 -6.44 16.48 0.76
CA LEU A 106 -5.96 16.00 -0.53
C LEU A 106 -7.14 15.74 -1.51
N PRO A 107 -7.05 16.19 -2.77
CA PRO A 107 -8.11 16.05 -3.78
C PRO A 107 -8.61 14.62 -4.10
N PRO A 108 -7.88 13.51 -3.85
CA PRO A 108 -8.44 12.16 -3.99
C PRO A 108 -9.51 11.84 -2.93
N ALA A 109 -9.40 12.41 -1.73
CA ALA A 109 -10.33 12.17 -0.62
C ALA A 109 -11.71 12.81 -0.88
N THR A 110 -11.75 13.92 -1.62
CA THR A 110 -12.98 14.60 -2.05
C THR A 110 -13.62 13.95 -3.28
N LEU A 111 -12.83 13.30 -4.15
CA LEU A 111 -13.34 12.64 -5.37
C LEU A 111 -13.84 11.20 -5.15
N LEU A 112 -13.26 10.45 -4.21
CA LEU A 112 -13.62 9.05 -3.92
C LEU A 112 -13.77 8.82 -2.40
N PRO A 113 -14.80 9.42 -1.77
CA PRO A 113 -14.97 9.38 -0.31
C PRO A 113 -15.19 7.96 0.23
N SER A 114 -15.75 7.04 -0.55
CA SER A 114 -15.96 5.64 -0.12
C SER A 114 -14.67 4.84 0.07
N VAL A 115 -13.59 5.24 -0.59
CA VAL A 115 -12.29 4.52 -0.60
C VAL A 115 -11.26 5.22 0.28
N PHE A 116 -11.35 6.54 0.37
CA PHE A 116 -10.26 7.40 0.83
C PHE A 116 -10.62 8.36 1.96
N LYS A 117 -11.90 8.45 2.34
CA LYS A 117 -12.31 9.27 3.48
C LYS A 117 -11.84 8.59 4.76
N VAL A 118 -11.14 9.36 5.58
CA VAL A 118 -10.65 8.91 6.88
C VAL A 118 -11.77 9.05 7.88
N ASP A 119 -12.14 7.96 8.55
CA ASP A 119 -13.06 8.03 9.69
C ASP A 119 -12.28 8.45 10.93
N ALA A 120 -12.49 9.70 11.35
CA ALA A 120 -11.79 10.35 12.47
C ALA A 120 -11.96 9.61 13.82
N TYR A 121 -12.95 8.73 13.90
CA TYR A 121 -13.27 7.97 15.12
C TYR A 121 -12.58 6.60 15.21
N ALA A 122 -11.92 6.12 14.15
CA ALA A 122 -11.26 4.82 14.16
C ALA A 122 -9.93 4.87 14.93
N LEU A 123 -9.87 4.27 16.13
CA LEU A 123 -8.60 4.13 16.85
C LEU A 123 -7.71 3.08 16.14
N CYS A 124 -6.47 3.43 15.84
CA CYS A 124 -5.49 2.49 15.27
C CYS A 124 -5.15 1.31 16.20
N SER A 125 -5.55 1.39 17.47
CA SER A 125 -5.40 0.39 18.51
C SER A 125 -6.65 -0.48 18.69
N THR A 126 -7.73 -0.29 17.91
CA THR A 126 -8.89 -1.18 18.02
C THR A 126 -8.49 -2.58 17.55
N PRO A 127 -8.61 -3.61 18.40
CA PRO A 127 -8.34 -4.98 17.99
C PRO A 127 -9.46 -5.43 17.05
N TYR A 128 -9.10 -5.68 15.80
CA TYR A 128 -9.95 -6.41 14.85
C TYR A 128 -9.63 -7.90 14.94
N ASP A 129 -10.61 -8.75 14.66
CA ASP A 129 -10.38 -10.18 14.63
C ASP A 129 -9.27 -10.52 13.62
N PRO A 130 -8.22 -11.24 14.06
CA PRO A 130 -7.08 -11.54 13.20
C PRO A 130 -7.50 -12.52 12.11
N ILE A 131 -7.19 -12.19 10.86
CA ILE A 131 -7.42 -13.07 9.72
C ILE A 131 -6.29 -14.10 9.70
N LEU A 132 -6.62 -15.37 9.98
CA LEU A 132 -5.65 -16.48 10.07
C LEU A 132 -4.57 -16.26 11.16
N GLY A 133 -4.91 -15.55 12.23
CA GLY A 133 -3.99 -15.27 13.34
C GLY A 133 -3.02 -14.11 13.10
N LEU A 134 -3.08 -13.46 11.92
CA LEU A 134 -2.31 -12.24 11.61
C LEU A 134 -3.23 -11.01 11.62
N SER A 135 -2.70 -9.90 12.11
CA SER A 135 -3.39 -8.61 12.06
C SER A 135 -3.36 -8.02 10.65
N ILE A 136 -4.36 -7.20 10.32
CA ILE A 136 -4.44 -6.48 9.04
C ILE A 136 -3.13 -5.74 8.67
N PRO A 137 -2.46 -4.99 9.58
CA PRO A 137 -1.19 -4.35 9.26
C PRO A 137 -0.04 -5.33 9.00
N GLN A 138 -0.03 -6.51 9.62
CA GLN A 138 0.96 -7.55 9.31
C GLN A 138 0.78 -8.08 7.90
N TRP A 139 -0.47 -8.30 7.46
CA TRP A 139 -0.79 -8.70 6.09
C TRP A 139 -0.35 -7.64 5.07
N SER A 140 -0.65 -6.37 5.33
CA SER A 140 -0.17 -5.26 4.49
C SER A 140 1.36 -5.25 4.37
N LEU A 141 2.06 -5.40 5.51
CA LEU A 141 3.53 -5.40 5.54
C LEU A 141 4.12 -6.56 4.73
N LEU A 142 3.56 -7.77 4.88
CA LEU A 142 3.98 -8.94 4.13
C LEU A 142 3.86 -8.68 2.62
N TRP A 143 2.73 -8.14 2.17
CA TRP A 143 2.52 -7.81 0.78
C TRP A 143 3.45 -6.71 0.26
N PHE A 144 3.69 -5.65 1.05
CA PHE A 144 4.68 -4.63 0.66
C PHE A 144 6.07 -5.25 0.46
N VAL A 145 6.51 -6.11 1.38
CA VAL A 145 7.80 -6.81 1.26
C VAL A 145 7.83 -7.68 0.01
N VAL A 146 6.79 -8.47 -0.25
CA VAL A 146 6.69 -9.32 -1.45
C VAL A 146 6.79 -8.48 -2.73
N LEU A 147 6.04 -7.37 -2.82
CA LEU A 147 6.08 -6.48 -3.98
C LEU A 147 7.46 -5.85 -4.18
N ILE A 148 8.10 -5.37 -3.10
CA ILE A 148 9.46 -4.82 -3.14
C ILE A 148 10.44 -5.88 -3.64
N VAL A 149 10.41 -7.10 -3.11
CA VAL A 149 11.30 -8.19 -3.53
C VAL A 149 11.13 -8.51 -5.01
N ILE A 150 9.88 -8.55 -5.52
CA ILE A 150 9.62 -8.79 -6.94
C ILE A 150 10.17 -7.66 -7.81
N LEU A 151 9.99 -6.39 -7.40
CA LEU A 151 10.51 -5.23 -8.13
C LEU A 151 12.05 -5.19 -8.13
N VAL A 152 12.67 -5.48 -6.99
CA VAL A 152 14.13 -5.57 -6.83
C VAL A 152 14.70 -6.71 -7.69
N ALA A 153 14.10 -7.89 -7.64
CA ALA A 153 14.50 -9.03 -8.46
C ALA A 153 14.39 -8.72 -9.96
N THR A 154 13.37 -7.94 -10.36
CA THR A 154 13.21 -7.48 -11.74
C THR A 154 14.32 -6.52 -12.14
N LEU A 155 14.77 -5.65 -11.24
CA LEU A 155 15.87 -4.72 -11.46
C LEU A 155 17.20 -5.47 -11.64
N PHE A 156 17.49 -6.44 -10.76
CA PHE A 156 18.72 -7.26 -10.82
C PHE A 156 18.78 -8.19 -12.04
N LYS A 157 17.69 -8.91 -12.35
CA LYS A 157 17.62 -9.78 -13.55
C LYS A 157 17.84 -9.01 -14.85
N ARG A 158 17.54 -7.71 -14.86
CA ARG A 158 17.74 -6.84 -16.03
C ARG A 158 19.18 -6.36 -16.16
N ASN A 159 19.94 -6.31 -15.07
CA ASN A 159 21.34 -5.90 -15.07
C ASN A 159 22.27 -7.04 -15.54
N SER A 160 21.90 -8.30 -15.30
CA SER A 160 22.64 -9.50 -15.73
C SER A 160 22.52 -9.84 -17.23
N ARG A 161 21.81 -9.01 -18.01
CA ARG A 161 21.55 -9.21 -19.45
C ARG A 161 22.37 -8.26 -20.34
N TYR A 162 23.24 -7.45 -19.74
CA TYR A 162 24.33 -6.73 -20.39
C TYR A 162 25.62 -7.52 -20.21
#